data_AF-A0A2V9P0K3-F1
#
_entry.id   AF-A0A2V9P0K3-F1
#
_cell.length_a   1.000
_cell.length_b   1.000
_cell.length_c   1.000
_cell.angle_alpha   90.00
_cell.angle_beta   90.00
_cell.angle_gamma   90.00
#
_symmetry.space_group_name_H-M   'P 1'
#
loop_
_entity.id
_entity.type
_entity.pdbx_description
1 polymer ?
#
loop_
_entity_poly.entity_id
_entity_poly.type
_entity_poly.pdbx_seq_one_letter_code
_entity_poly.pdbx_strand_id
1 'polypeptide(L)'
;MFWGGSRRPFFLYCGYAMNSLLEQISHHGYLLVFLMVFAEAAGLPAPAALALVAAGAAAAAHILAVPEVLLAAIAGTMLGDLLLFLLGRYTGWALLSFICGLSLNPETCILRSAESFYKRGRMTLLFAKFIPGVNTMAPPLAGSMKMKPAQFLQFDFLGACLYISAYFGLGYIFRDFVGKITRGLQNASHVAAEVIFLALVVYVTYRIIQYRHYKFSGKIPRVAAEELALRLAARGQDDVILADVRSHGYYDNGAARIAGSIRLEPNRLEEELKTLPKDKDIYVYCT
;
A
#
# COMPACT_ATOMS: atom_id res chain seq x y z
N MET A 1 53.29 7.54 56.05
CA MET A 1 53.70 8.64 55.14
C MET A 1 53.67 8.07 53.72
N PHE A 2 52.90 8.70 52.83
CA PHE A 2 52.72 8.48 51.38
C PHE A 2 51.93 7.27 50.83
N TRP A 3 50.74 7.62 50.35
CA TRP A 3 49.90 7.02 49.32
C TRP A 3 50.62 6.68 48.01
N GLY A 4 50.18 5.61 47.34
CA GLY A 4 50.43 5.35 45.91
C GLY A 4 49.23 4.60 45.31
N GLY A 5 48.37 5.33 44.58
CA GLY A 5 47.03 4.91 44.22
C GLY A 5 46.93 3.84 43.14
N SER A 6 46.10 2.82 43.41
CA SER A 6 45.46 1.98 42.40
C SER A 6 43.96 2.27 42.40
N ARG A 7 43.53 3.28 41.63
CA ARG A 7 42.12 3.55 41.32
C ARG A 7 41.90 3.52 39.81
N ARG A 8 42.18 2.39 39.15
CA ARG A 8 41.98 2.23 37.69
C ARG A 8 41.26 0.97 37.16
N PRO A 9 40.63 0.05 37.95
CA PRO A 9 39.86 -1.03 37.33
C PRO A 9 38.36 -0.71 37.11
N PHE A 10 37.75 0.17 37.92
CA PHE A 10 36.28 0.35 37.89
C PHE A 10 35.76 1.13 36.66
N PHE A 11 36.50 2.12 36.17
CA PHE A 11 36.12 2.91 34.99
C PHE A 11 36.19 2.10 33.68
N LEU A 12 37.16 1.19 33.58
CA LEU A 12 37.32 0.30 32.43
C LEU A 12 36.23 -0.78 32.35
N TYR A 13 35.83 -1.34 33.50
CA TYR A 13 34.78 -2.35 33.57
C TYR A 13 33.37 -1.76 33.32
N CYS A 14 33.11 -0.55 33.84
CA CYS A 14 31.90 0.20 33.54
C CYS A 14 31.84 0.62 32.06
N GLY A 15 32.97 1.01 31.47
CA GLY A 15 33.08 1.28 30.02
C GLY A 15 32.83 0.04 29.16
N TYR A 16 33.38 -1.12 29.52
CA TYR A 16 33.14 -2.38 28.80
C TYR A 16 31.69 -2.88 28.92
N ALA A 17 31.11 -2.80 30.11
CA ALA A 17 29.70 -3.14 30.33
C ALA A 17 28.76 -2.20 29.59
N MET A 18 29.01 -0.88 29.62
CA MET A 18 28.25 0.13 28.87
C MET A 18 28.39 -0.07 27.36
N ASN A 19 29.59 -0.38 26.85
CA ASN A 19 29.81 -0.67 25.44
C ASN A 19 29.09 -1.95 25.01
N SER A 20 29.11 -3.02 25.82
CA SER A 20 28.38 -4.26 25.51
C SER A 20 26.86 -4.10 25.53
N LEU A 21 26.33 -3.26 26.42
CA LEU A 21 24.90 -2.92 26.48
C LEU A 21 24.48 -2.01 25.33
N LEU A 22 25.30 -1.00 24.99
CA LEU A 22 25.09 -0.14 23.84
C LEU A 22 25.18 -0.93 22.53
N GLU A 23 26.08 -1.90 22.44
CA GLU A 23 26.21 -2.81 21.29
C GLU A 23 25.02 -3.77 21.19
N GLN A 24 24.50 -4.29 22.30
CA GLN A 24 23.26 -5.08 22.28
C GLN A 24 22.03 -4.23 21.91
N ILE A 25 21.93 -3.00 22.41
CA ILE A 25 20.81 -2.08 22.10
C ILE A 25 20.88 -1.60 20.64
N SER A 26 22.08 -1.31 20.12
CA SER A 26 22.27 -0.92 18.72
C SER A 26 21.94 -2.09 17.79
N HIS A 27 22.35 -3.32 18.13
CA HIS A 27 22.03 -4.52 17.35
C HIS A 27 20.52 -4.78 17.20
N HIS A 28 19.74 -4.48 18.24
CA HIS A 28 18.27 -4.54 18.16
C HIS A 28 17.67 -3.35 17.41
N GLY A 29 18.28 -2.16 17.48
CA GLY A 29 17.84 -0.97 16.76
C GLY A 29 17.87 -1.16 15.24
N TYR A 30 18.98 -1.67 14.70
CA TYR A 30 19.09 -1.93 13.26
C TYR A 30 18.12 -3.02 12.77
N LEU A 31 18.02 -4.11 13.53
CA LEU A 31 17.11 -5.21 13.21
C LEU A 31 15.64 -4.76 13.26
N LEU A 32 15.28 -3.93 14.24
CA LEU A 32 13.92 -3.41 14.37
C LEU A 32 13.56 -2.50 13.20
N VAL A 33 14.47 -1.61 12.77
CA VAL A 33 14.27 -0.79 11.57
C VAL A 33 14.10 -1.66 10.34
N PHE A 34 14.98 -2.66 10.15
CA PHE A 34 14.88 -3.61 9.06
C PHE A 34 13.51 -4.30 9.04
N LEU A 35 13.09 -4.89 10.16
CA LEU A 35 11.84 -5.64 10.26
C LEU A 35 10.60 -4.77 10.05
N MET A 36 10.58 -3.55 10.60
CA MET A 36 9.46 -2.63 10.46
C MET A 36 9.28 -2.17 9.01
N VAL A 37 10.38 -1.80 8.36
CA VAL A 37 10.37 -1.37 6.96
C VAL A 37 10.07 -2.55 6.03
N PHE A 38 10.64 -3.72 6.30
CA PHE A 38 10.33 -4.95 5.58
C PHE A 38 8.85 -5.34 5.71
N ALA A 39 8.29 -5.26 6.91
CA ALA A 39 6.89 -5.57 7.15
C ALA A 39 5.97 -4.63 6.37
N GLU A 40 6.22 -3.31 6.39
CA GLU A 40 5.46 -2.35 5.60
C GLU A 40 5.56 -2.64 4.10
N ALA A 41 6.78 -2.86 3.60
CA ALA A 41 7.03 -3.17 2.20
C ALA A 41 6.41 -4.52 1.77
N ALA A 42 6.33 -5.49 2.67
CA ALA A 42 5.64 -6.77 2.44
C ALA A 42 4.10 -6.66 2.49
N GLY A 43 3.55 -5.47 2.76
CA GLY A 43 2.11 -5.22 2.80
C GLY A 43 1.46 -5.42 4.18
N LEU A 44 2.26 -5.58 5.24
CA LEU A 44 1.75 -5.59 6.61
C LEU A 44 1.55 -4.15 7.11
N PRO A 45 0.53 -3.90 7.95
CA PRO A 45 0.32 -2.58 8.55
C PRO A 45 1.39 -2.32 9.61
N ALA A 46 2.56 -1.85 9.20
CA ALA A 46 3.65 -1.42 10.05
C ALA A 46 3.93 0.08 9.85
N PRO A 47 4.18 0.86 10.91
CA PRO A 47 4.46 2.29 10.79
C PRO A 47 5.95 2.54 10.50
N ALA A 48 6.46 2.16 9.34
CA ALA A 48 7.90 2.27 9.05
C ALA A 48 8.36 3.72 8.95
N ALA A 49 7.51 4.65 8.49
CA ALA A 49 7.80 6.08 8.53
C ALA A 49 8.15 6.57 9.95
N LEU A 50 7.42 6.12 10.98
CA LEU A 50 7.73 6.46 12.38
C LEU A 50 9.03 5.80 12.84
N ALA A 51 9.27 4.54 12.46
CA ALA A 51 10.50 3.83 12.78
C ALA A 51 11.73 4.53 12.16
N LEU A 52 11.64 5.02 10.92
CA LEU A 52 12.68 5.77 10.24
C LEU A 52 12.96 7.13 10.88
N VAL A 53 11.92 7.86 11.29
CA VAL A 53 12.06 9.12 12.03
C VAL A 53 12.74 8.87 13.39
N ALA A 54 12.33 7.83 14.12
CA ALA A 54 12.95 7.46 15.38
C ALA A 54 14.42 7.05 15.20
N ALA A 55 14.72 6.26 14.16
CA ALA A 55 16.07 5.85 13.82
C ALA A 55 16.96 7.04 13.41
N GLY A 56 16.42 8.01 12.68
CA GLY A 56 17.09 9.26 12.34
C GLY A 56 17.47 10.07 13.59
N ALA A 57 16.54 10.22 14.53
CA ALA A 57 16.80 10.91 15.79
C ALA A 57 17.83 10.19 16.66
N ALA A 58 17.80 8.85 16.68
CA ALA A 58 18.78 8.02 17.39
C ALA A 58 20.18 8.07 16.74
N ALA A 59 20.24 8.12 15.41
CA ALA A 59 21.50 8.30 14.68
C ALA A 59 22.11 9.70 14.92
N ALA A 60 21.27 10.75 14.97
CA ALA A 60 21.70 12.09 15.38
C ALA A 60 22.16 12.16 16.85
N ALA A 61 21.81 11.17 17.67
CA ALA A 61 22.29 10.99 19.04
C ALA A 61 23.55 10.14 19.16
N HIS A 62 24.15 9.72 18.03
CA HIS A 62 25.29 8.80 17.98
C HIS A 62 25.02 7.42 18.62
N ILE A 63 23.75 7.03 18.74
CA ILE A 63 23.35 5.71 19.26
C ILE A 63 23.39 4.67 18.13
N LEU A 64 23.04 5.07 16.92
CA LEU A 64 23.07 4.24 15.72
C LEU A 64 24.00 4.86 14.66
N ALA A 65 24.72 4.02 13.94
CA ALA A 65 25.52 4.44 12.81
C ALA A 65 24.63 4.70 11.58
N VAL A 66 24.70 5.92 11.03
CA VAL A 66 23.92 6.32 9.85
C VAL A 66 24.03 5.33 8.69
N PRO A 67 25.24 4.87 8.28
CA PRO A 67 25.36 3.95 7.14
C PRO A 67 24.66 2.60 7.37
N GLU A 68 24.72 2.09 8.59
CA GLU A 68 24.12 0.79 8.96
C GLU A 68 22.59 0.87 8.97
N VAL A 69 22.02 1.95 9.50
CA VAL A 69 20.56 2.17 9.47
C VAL A 69 20.06 2.29 8.03
N LEU A 70 20.74 3.08 7.19
CA LEU A 70 20.34 3.27 5.81
C LEU A 70 20.42 1.95 5.04
N LEU A 71 21.50 1.17 5.22
CA LEU A 71 21.65 -0.13 4.59
C LEU A 71 20.54 -1.10 5.01
N ALA A 72 20.25 -1.18 6.32
CA ALA A 72 19.20 -2.02 6.87
C ALA A 72 17.81 -1.61 6.33
N ALA A 73 17.49 -0.32 6.32
CA ALA A 73 16.22 0.19 5.82
C ALA A 73 16.04 -0.08 4.32
N ILE A 74 17.08 0.19 3.51
CA ILE A 74 17.03 -0.04 2.05
C ILE A 74 16.88 -1.54 1.77
N ALA A 75 17.68 -2.38 2.43
CA ALA A 75 17.60 -3.83 2.26
C ALA A 75 16.21 -4.37 2.66
N GLY A 76 15.66 -3.94 3.79
CA GLY A 76 14.33 -4.32 4.25
C GLY A 76 13.24 -3.93 3.24
N THR A 77 13.29 -2.68 2.76
CA THR A 77 12.36 -2.16 1.74
C THR A 77 12.43 -3.00 0.47
N MET A 78 13.62 -3.15 -0.10
CA MET A 78 13.83 -3.84 -1.37
C MET A 78 13.42 -5.31 -1.30
N LEU A 79 13.71 -5.99 -0.19
CA LEU A 79 13.32 -7.39 -0.02
C LEU A 79 11.79 -7.54 0.06
N GLY A 80 11.11 -6.66 0.81
CA GLY A 80 9.65 -6.68 0.89
C GLY A 80 8.98 -6.38 -0.46
N ASP A 81 9.45 -5.33 -1.13
CA ASP A 81 8.94 -4.93 -2.45
C ASP A 81 9.21 -5.98 -3.52
N LEU A 82 10.39 -6.62 -3.49
CA LEU A 82 10.74 -7.72 -4.39
C LEU A 82 9.84 -8.94 -4.16
N LEU A 83 9.52 -9.27 -2.91
CA LEU A 83 8.58 -10.36 -2.59
C LEU A 83 7.22 -10.10 -3.24
N LEU A 84 6.65 -8.91 -3.07
CA LEU A 84 5.37 -8.55 -3.68
C LEU A 84 5.45 -8.49 -5.21
N PHE A 85 6.55 -8.01 -5.77
CA PHE A 85 6.79 -8.00 -7.22
C PHE A 85 6.81 -9.41 -7.81
N LEU A 86 7.56 -10.33 -7.19
CA LEU A 86 7.62 -11.72 -7.62
C LEU A 86 6.26 -12.38 -7.47
N LEU A 87 5.58 -12.16 -6.33
CA LEU A 87 4.26 -12.72 -6.08
C LEU A 87 3.26 -12.24 -7.15
N GLY A 88 3.26 -10.95 -7.48
CA GLY A 88 2.44 -10.38 -8.56
C GLY A 88 2.82 -10.91 -9.95
N ARG A 89 4.09 -11.21 -10.19
CA ARG A 89 4.56 -11.80 -11.46
C ARG A 89 4.09 -13.25 -11.66
N TYR A 90 4.09 -14.05 -10.59
CA TYR A 90 3.68 -15.47 -10.66
C TYR A 90 2.16 -15.64 -10.62
N THR A 91 1.47 -14.88 -9.77
CA THR A 91 0.02 -14.99 -9.58
C THR A 91 -0.80 -14.09 -10.51
N GLY A 92 -0.16 -13.11 -11.16
CA GLY A 92 -0.82 -12.19 -12.09
C GLY A 92 -1.92 -11.40 -11.40
N TRP A 93 -3.14 -11.50 -11.94
CA TRP A 93 -4.31 -10.77 -11.43
C TRP A 93 -4.93 -11.39 -10.18
N ALA A 94 -4.55 -12.62 -9.79
CA ALA A 94 -5.11 -13.29 -8.62
C ALA A 94 -4.71 -12.61 -7.31
N LEU A 95 -3.44 -12.19 -7.17
CA LEU A 95 -2.98 -11.43 -6.00
C LEU A 95 -3.64 -10.06 -5.95
N LEU A 96 -3.79 -9.39 -7.09
CA LEU A 96 -4.47 -8.09 -7.14
C LEU A 96 -5.95 -8.22 -6.77
N SER A 97 -6.62 -9.30 -7.19
CA SER A 97 -7.99 -9.63 -6.77
C SER A 97 -8.10 -9.93 -5.27
N PHE A 98 -7.09 -10.57 -4.66
CA PHE A 98 -7.04 -10.79 -3.22
C PHE A 98 -6.87 -9.46 -2.44
N ILE A 99 -5.88 -8.64 -2.83
CA ILE A 99 -5.60 -7.37 -2.13
C ILE A 99 -6.74 -6.36 -2.36
N CYS A 100 -7.22 -6.21 -3.59
CA CYS A 100 -8.37 -5.36 -3.89
C CYS A 100 -9.70 -5.97 -3.42
N GLY A 101 -9.78 -7.27 -3.13
CA GLY A 101 -10.93 -7.91 -2.48
C GLY A 101 -11.15 -7.44 -1.05
N LEU A 102 -10.11 -6.88 -0.41
CA LEU A 102 -10.22 -6.13 0.85
C LEU A 102 -10.75 -4.70 0.65
N SER A 103 -10.79 -4.20 -0.58
CA SER A 103 -11.28 -2.86 -0.94
C SER A 103 -12.79 -2.86 -1.20
N LEU A 104 -13.44 -1.71 -1.00
CA LEU A 104 -14.89 -1.58 -1.17
C LEU A 104 -15.37 -1.86 -2.61
N ASN A 105 -14.50 -1.65 -3.61
CA ASN A 105 -14.77 -1.97 -5.01
C ASN A 105 -13.52 -2.61 -5.65
N PRO A 106 -13.44 -3.95 -5.71
CA PRO A 106 -12.25 -4.64 -6.21
C PRO A 106 -11.95 -4.32 -7.68
N GLU A 107 -12.97 -4.26 -8.54
CA GLU A 107 -12.80 -3.99 -9.96
C GLU A 107 -12.29 -2.56 -10.22
N THR A 108 -12.83 -1.56 -9.53
CA THR A 108 -12.39 -0.16 -9.67
C THR A 108 -11.01 0.07 -9.04
N CYS A 109 -10.69 -0.64 -7.94
CA CYS A 109 -9.36 -0.65 -7.31
C CYS A 109 -8.30 -1.17 -8.28
N ILE A 110 -8.61 -2.26 -8.97
CA ILE A 110 -7.77 -2.89 -9.98
C ILE A 110 -7.59 -1.96 -11.19
N LEU A 111 -8.69 -1.48 -11.79
CA LEU A 111 -8.68 -0.68 -13.02
C LEU A 111 -7.99 0.68 -12.83
N ARG A 112 -8.26 1.39 -11.73
CA ARG A 112 -7.62 2.70 -11.46
C ARG A 112 -6.13 2.56 -11.17
N SER A 113 -5.74 1.51 -10.41
CA SER A 113 -4.34 1.23 -10.13
C SER A 113 -3.59 0.88 -11.43
N ALA A 114 -4.17 0.03 -12.27
CA ALA A 114 -3.64 -0.32 -13.58
C ALA A 114 -3.53 0.90 -14.50
N GLU A 115 -4.54 1.76 -14.57
CA GLU A 115 -4.53 2.94 -15.44
C GLU A 115 -3.50 4.00 -14.99
N SER A 116 -3.36 4.23 -13.68
CA SER A 116 -2.34 5.13 -13.12
C SER A 116 -0.93 4.63 -13.44
N PHE A 117 -0.73 3.31 -13.35
CA PHE A 117 0.52 2.66 -13.74
C PHE A 117 0.71 2.63 -15.27
N TYR A 118 -0.33 2.52 -16.09
CA TYR A 118 -0.17 2.63 -17.54
C TYR A 118 0.21 4.05 -17.98
N LYS A 119 -0.37 5.09 -17.36
CA LYS A 119 -0.11 6.50 -17.70
C LYS A 119 1.25 7.01 -17.20
N ARG A 120 1.72 6.57 -16.03
CA ARG A 120 2.95 7.08 -15.39
C ARG A 120 3.99 6.02 -15.05
N GLY A 121 3.61 4.74 -15.08
CA GLY A 121 4.41 3.51 -14.99
C GLY A 121 5.62 3.57 -14.09
N ARG A 122 6.74 3.96 -14.69
CA ARG A 122 8.05 3.94 -14.05
C ARG A 122 8.19 5.03 -12.99
N MET A 123 7.59 6.19 -13.22
CA MET A 123 7.61 7.31 -12.28
C MET A 123 6.72 7.06 -11.06
N THR A 124 5.68 6.24 -11.22
CA THR A 124 4.80 5.86 -10.10
C THR A 124 5.59 5.13 -9.01
N LEU A 125 6.56 4.26 -9.37
CA LEU A 125 7.38 3.54 -8.39
C LEU A 125 8.27 4.46 -7.53
N LEU A 126 8.69 5.62 -8.05
CA LEU A 126 9.51 6.58 -7.32
C LEU A 126 8.71 7.26 -6.19
N PHE A 127 7.45 7.60 -6.45
CA PHE A 127 6.62 8.38 -5.52
C PHE A 127 5.58 7.53 -4.78
N ALA A 128 5.31 6.31 -5.22
CA ALA A 128 4.32 5.40 -4.63
C ALA A 128 4.53 5.20 -3.13
N LYS A 129 5.80 5.15 -2.70
CA LYS A 129 6.21 4.92 -1.30
C LYS A 129 5.69 5.98 -0.33
N PHE A 130 5.43 7.21 -0.78
CA PHE A 130 4.91 8.29 0.05
C PHE A 130 3.40 8.22 0.29
N ILE A 131 2.68 7.40 -0.49
CA ILE A 131 1.23 7.33 -0.44
C ILE A 131 0.83 5.94 0.08
N PRO A 132 0.34 5.84 1.32
CA PRO A 132 -0.13 4.59 1.89
C PRO A 132 -1.16 3.91 0.96
N GLY A 133 -1.00 2.62 0.74
CA GLY A 133 -1.85 1.83 -0.14
C GLY A 133 -1.43 1.86 -1.62
N VAL A 134 -0.79 2.93 -2.10
CA VAL A 134 -0.13 2.91 -3.42
C VAL A 134 1.20 2.19 -3.32
N ASN A 135 1.93 2.39 -2.22
CA ASN A 135 3.19 1.70 -1.93
C ASN A 135 3.07 0.17 -1.97
N THR A 136 2.02 -0.41 -1.38
CA THR A 136 1.79 -1.86 -1.34
C THR A 136 1.26 -2.41 -2.66
N MET A 137 0.59 -1.59 -3.48
CA MET A 137 -0.02 -2.01 -4.75
C MET A 137 0.94 -1.91 -5.93
N ALA A 138 1.91 -0.99 -5.89
CA ALA A 138 2.79 -0.72 -7.02
C ALA A 138 3.74 -1.90 -7.36
N PRO A 139 4.41 -2.57 -6.41
CA PRO A 139 5.24 -3.74 -6.70
C PRO A 139 4.50 -4.92 -7.34
N PRO A 140 3.37 -5.41 -6.79
CA PRO A 140 2.66 -6.54 -7.39
C PRO A 140 2.06 -6.21 -8.76
N LEU A 141 1.65 -4.96 -8.98
CA LEU A 141 1.17 -4.48 -10.28
C LEU A 141 2.30 -4.42 -11.33
N ALA A 142 3.49 -3.94 -10.95
CA ALA A 142 4.66 -3.99 -11.81
C ALA A 142 5.05 -5.45 -12.19
N GLY A 143 4.90 -6.36 -11.23
CA GLY A 143 5.09 -7.80 -11.43
C GLY A 143 4.08 -8.40 -12.42
N SER A 144 2.79 -8.16 -12.22
CA SER A 144 1.71 -8.72 -13.05
C SER A 144 1.77 -8.22 -14.50
N MET A 145 2.25 -6.99 -14.71
CA MET A 145 2.51 -6.40 -16.03
C MET A 145 3.81 -6.91 -16.68
N LYS A 146 4.48 -7.90 -16.09
CA LYS A 146 5.73 -8.51 -16.58
C LYS A 146 6.87 -7.51 -16.78
N MET A 147 6.94 -6.43 -16.00
CA MET A 147 8.05 -5.49 -16.02
C MET A 147 9.40 -6.22 -15.85
N LYS A 148 10.45 -5.73 -16.51
CA LYS A 148 11.80 -6.33 -16.38
C LYS A 148 12.28 -6.18 -14.93
N PRO A 149 12.73 -7.26 -14.24
CA PRO A 149 13.15 -7.19 -12.83
C PRO A 149 14.23 -6.15 -12.56
N ALA A 150 15.24 -6.05 -13.44
CA ALA A 150 16.31 -5.05 -13.33
C ALA A 150 15.76 -3.61 -13.36
N GLN A 151 14.74 -3.38 -14.19
CA GLN A 151 14.12 -2.07 -14.30
C GLN A 151 13.29 -1.75 -13.05
N PHE A 152 12.52 -2.73 -12.55
CA PHE A 152 11.78 -2.58 -11.30
C PHE A 152 12.74 -2.22 -10.15
N LEU A 153 13.81 -3.01 -9.95
CA LEU A 153 14.79 -2.79 -8.89
C LEU A 153 15.45 -1.41 -8.96
N GLN A 154 15.72 -0.87 -10.16
CA GLN A 154 16.30 0.47 -10.31
C GLN A 154 15.35 1.57 -9.83
N PHE A 155 14.10 1.57 -10.29
CA PHE A 155 13.12 2.58 -9.89
C PHE A 155 12.71 2.41 -8.42
N ASP A 156 12.61 1.16 -7.97
CA ASP A 156 12.29 0.82 -6.60
C ASP A 156 13.38 1.27 -5.62
N PHE A 157 14.65 1.01 -5.96
CA PHE A 157 15.80 1.47 -5.19
C PHE A 157 15.87 2.99 -5.10
N LEU A 158 15.65 3.70 -6.21
CA LEU A 158 15.62 5.17 -6.21
C LEU A 158 14.48 5.70 -5.34
N GLY A 159 13.29 5.10 -5.43
CA GLY A 159 12.16 5.45 -4.58
C GLY A 159 12.41 5.15 -3.11
N ALA A 160 13.03 4.01 -2.79
CA ALA A 160 13.40 3.61 -1.44
C ALA A 160 14.42 4.59 -0.84
N CYS A 161 15.47 4.94 -1.59
CA CYS A 161 16.44 5.95 -1.18
C CYS A 161 15.77 7.31 -0.88
N LEU A 162 14.85 7.76 -1.74
CA LEU A 162 14.17 9.04 -1.57
C LEU A 162 13.21 9.02 -0.36
N TYR A 163 12.46 7.95 -0.17
CA TYR A 163 11.60 7.74 0.99
C TYR A 163 12.39 7.66 2.30
N ILE A 164 13.40 6.79 2.36
CA ILE A 164 14.22 6.57 3.55
C ILE A 164 14.95 7.86 3.92
N SER A 165 15.60 8.52 2.98
CA SER A 165 16.32 9.77 3.25
C SER A 165 15.40 10.90 3.73
N ALA A 166 14.17 10.99 3.21
CA ALA A 166 13.20 11.98 3.66
C ALA A 166 12.79 11.76 5.14
N TYR A 167 12.33 10.56 5.50
CA TYR A 167 11.86 10.29 6.86
C TYR A 167 13.01 10.17 7.87
N PHE A 168 14.11 9.52 7.49
CA PHE A 168 15.31 9.46 8.30
C PHE A 168 15.91 10.85 8.53
N GLY A 169 16.04 11.65 7.46
CA GLY A 169 16.55 13.02 7.53
C GLY A 169 15.68 13.93 8.39
N LEU A 170 14.36 13.77 8.31
CA LEU A 170 13.42 14.48 9.18
C LEU A 170 13.67 14.15 10.66
N GLY A 171 13.85 12.87 11.00
CA GLY A 171 14.23 12.46 12.35
C GLY A 171 15.60 12.99 12.80
N TYR A 172 16.57 12.98 11.88
CA TYR A 172 17.94 13.42 12.14
C TYR A 172 18.02 14.93 12.42
N ILE A 173 17.33 15.76 11.63
CA ILE A 173 17.32 17.22 11.78
C ILE A 173 16.46 17.64 12.98
N PHE A 174 15.28 17.04 13.17
CA PHE A 174 14.32 17.43 14.22
C PHE A 174 14.47 16.61 15.51
N ARG A 175 15.69 16.16 15.85
CA ARG A 175 15.97 15.33 17.02
C ARG A 175 15.39 15.90 18.32
N ASP A 176 15.55 17.20 18.57
CA ASP A 176 15.10 17.83 19.83
C ASP A 176 13.57 17.85 19.96
N PHE A 177 12.86 17.97 18.84
CA PHE A 177 11.40 17.92 18.80
C PHE A 177 10.90 16.48 18.99
N VAL A 178 11.53 15.52 18.32
CA VAL A 178 11.25 14.08 18.49
C VAL A 178 11.50 13.65 19.93
N GLY A 179 12.59 14.10 20.55
CA GLY A 179 12.93 13.81 21.94
C GLY A 179 11.96 14.42 22.95
N LYS A 180 11.42 15.62 22.69
CA LYS A 180 10.37 16.25 23.52
C LYS A 180 9.03 15.52 23.38
N ILE A 181 8.65 15.12 22.15
CA ILE A 181 7.44 14.32 21.91
C ILE A 181 7.54 12.98 22.61
N THR A 182 8.65 12.23 22.46
CA THR A 182 8.78 10.91 23.09
C THR A 182 8.77 10.98 24.62
N ARG A 183 9.38 11.99 25.23
CA ARG A 183 9.28 12.21 26.70
C ARG A 183 7.87 12.60 27.15
N GLY A 184 7.17 13.43 26.37
CA GLY A 184 5.75 13.73 26.60
C GLY A 184 4.85 12.51 26.43
N LEU A 185 5.18 11.65 25.46
CA LEU A 185 4.45 10.42 25.16
C LEU A 185 4.69 9.32 26.21
N GLN A 186 5.86 9.26 26.85
CA GLN A 186 6.09 8.33 27.96
C GLN A 186 5.17 8.60 29.14
N ASN A 187 4.88 9.89 29.43
CA ASN A 187 3.91 10.29 30.47
C ASN A 187 2.45 10.15 30.02
N ALA A 188 2.18 10.09 28.70
CA ALA A 188 0.84 9.97 28.10
C ALA A 188 0.61 8.62 27.39
N SER A 189 1.45 7.64 27.67
CA SER A 189 1.62 6.41 26.85
C SER A 189 0.38 5.54 26.81
N HIS A 190 -0.37 5.48 27.91
CA HIS A 190 -1.65 4.79 27.95
C HIS A 190 -2.72 5.49 27.09
N VAL A 191 -2.83 6.81 27.19
CA VAL A 191 -3.84 7.58 26.46
C VAL A 191 -3.57 7.59 24.94
N ALA A 192 -2.30 7.75 24.52
CA ALA A 192 -1.96 7.72 23.10
C ALA A 192 -2.16 6.33 22.48
N ALA A 193 -1.82 5.26 23.21
CA ALA A 193 -2.07 3.88 22.75
C ALA A 193 -3.58 3.58 22.68
N GLU A 194 -4.37 4.03 23.65
CA GLU A 194 -5.83 3.91 23.66
C GLU A 194 -6.47 4.66 22.49
N VAL A 195 -6.00 5.88 22.17
CA VAL A 195 -6.51 6.65 21.05
C VAL A 195 -6.18 5.98 19.70
N ILE A 196 -4.97 5.46 19.52
CA ILE A 196 -4.57 4.74 18.31
C ILE A 196 -5.37 3.44 18.18
N PHE A 197 -5.54 2.70 19.27
CA PHE A 197 -6.35 1.48 19.30
C PHE A 197 -7.81 1.78 18.97
N LEU A 198 -8.39 2.82 19.56
CA LEU A 198 -9.75 3.27 19.27
C LEU A 198 -9.91 3.67 17.80
N ALA A 199 -8.96 4.45 17.26
CA ALA A 199 -8.98 4.84 15.85
C ALA A 199 -8.90 3.62 14.92
N LEU A 200 -8.06 2.63 15.24
CA LEU A 200 -7.96 1.38 14.49
C LEU A 200 -9.25 0.57 14.57
N VAL A 201 -9.85 0.44 15.75
CA VAL A 201 -11.12 -0.28 15.96
C VAL A 201 -12.27 0.41 15.22
N VAL A 202 -12.36 1.74 15.28
CA VAL A 202 -13.36 2.52 14.53
C VAL A 202 -13.16 2.36 13.03
N TYR A 203 -11.92 2.41 12.54
CA TYR A 203 -11.62 2.18 11.14
C TYR A 203 -12.02 0.78 10.69
N VAL A 204 -11.65 -0.25 11.45
CA VAL A 204 -11.97 -1.66 11.15
C VAL A 204 -13.48 -1.89 11.19
N THR A 205 -14.17 -1.38 12.21
CA THR A 205 -15.64 -1.50 12.30
C THR A 205 -16.33 -0.75 11.18
N TYR A 206 -15.90 0.46 10.85
CA TYR A 206 -16.37 1.19 9.67
C TYR A 206 -16.18 0.35 8.39
N ARG A 207 -15.00 -0.23 8.18
CA ARG A 207 -14.71 -1.10 7.03
C ARG A 207 -15.60 -2.35 7.02
N ILE A 208 -15.85 -2.97 8.16
CA ILE A 208 -16.74 -4.15 8.28
C ILE A 208 -18.19 -3.76 8.00
N ILE A 209 -18.69 -2.66 8.56
CA ILE A 209 -20.06 -2.17 8.33
C ILE A 209 -20.25 -1.88 6.84
N GLN A 210 -19.28 -1.18 6.23
CA GLN A 210 -19.29 -0.92 4.81
C GLN A 210 -19.29 -2.23 4.00
N TYR A 211 -18.35 -3.14 4.26
CA TYR A 211 -18.29 -4.43 3.57
C TYR A 211 -19.60 -5.22 3.68
N ARG A 212 -20.23 -5.22 4.87
CA ARG A 212 -21.53 -5.86 5.09
C ARG A 212 -22.64 -5.16 4.32
N HIS A 213 -22.66 -3.84 4.29
CA HIS A 213 -23.64 -3.05 3.56
C HIS A 213 -23.54 -3.33 2.05
N TYR A 214 -22.33 -3.29 1.47
CA TYR A 214 -22.09 -3.61 0.06
C TYR A 214 -22.45 -5.06 -0.30
N LYS A 215 -22.12 -6.03 0.56
CA LYS A 215 -22.50 -7.45 0.33
C LYS A 215 -24.01 -7.66 0.40
N PHE A 216 -24.74 -6.84 1.15
CA PHE A 216 -26.21 -6.89 1.22
C PHE A 216 -26.90 -6.13 0.09
N SER A 217 -26.28 -5.08 -0.46
CA SER A 217 -26.87 -4.24 -1.52
C SER A 217 -26.79 -4.80 -2.94
N GLY A 218 -26.16 -5.97 -3.16
CA GLY A 218 -25.75 -6.40 -4.49
C GLY A 218 -26.24 -7.77 -4.95
N LYS A 219 -27.55 -8.08 -4.85
CA LYS A 219 -28.14 -9.09 -5.74
C LYS A 219 -28.85 -8.38 -6.89
N ILE A 220 -28.05 -7.84 -7.81
CA ILE A 220 -28.60 -7.42 -9.10
C ILE A 220 -29.10 -8.71 -9.79
N PRO A 221 -30.39 -8.81 -10.15
CA PRO A 221 -30.92 -10.00 -10.79
C PRO A 221 -30.18 -10.25 -12.10
N ARG A 222 -29.61 -11.44 -12.24
CA ARG A 222 -28.98 -11.88 -13.49
C ARG A 222 -30.04 -12.54 -14.36
N VAL A 223 -30.07 -12.19 -15.63
CA VAL A 223 -30.95 -12.78 -16.64
C VAL A 223 -30.09 -13.57 -17.61
N ALA A 224 -30.54 -14.78 -17.99
CA ALA A 224 -29.84 -15.58 -18.98
C ALA A 224 -29.91 -14.90 -20.36
N ALA A 225 -28.84 -15.01 -21.16
CA ALA A 225 -28.78 -14.36 -22.47
C ALA A 225 -29.91 -14.82 -23.41
N GLU A 226 -30.30 -16.11 -23.31
CA GLU A 226 -31.40 -16.71 -24.05
C GLU A 226 -32.75 -16.08 -23.68
N GLU A 227 -32.99 -15.88 -22.39
CA GLU A 227 -34.22 -15.26 -21.88
C GLU A 227 -34.30 -13.79 -22.32
N LEU A 228 -33.18 -13.07 -22.30
CA LEU A 228 -33.11 -11.70 -22.80
C LEU A 228 -33.37 -11.64 -24.32
N ALA A 229 -32.82 -12.57 -25.09
CA ALA A 229 -33.06 -12.65 -26.53
C ALA A 229 -34.54 -12.90 -26.85
N LEU A 230 -35.21 -13.79 -26.10
CA LEU A 230 -36.65 -14.04 -26.21
C LEU A 230 -37.47 -12.79 -25.88
N ARG A 231 -37.10 -12.04 -24.83
CA ARG A 231 -37.77 -10.78 -24.45
C ARG A 231 -37.61 -9.70 -25.52
N LEU A 232 -36.43 -9.56 -26.09
CA LEU A 232 -36.17 -8.61 -27.19
C LEU A 232 -36.97 -8.97 -28.45
N ALA A 233 -37.11 -10.26 -28.75
CA ALA A 233 -37.92 -10.73 -29.88
C ALA A 233 -39.43 -10.51 -29.67
N ALA A 234 -39.91 -10.60 -28.42
CA ALA A 234 -41.34 -10.47 -28.10
C ALA A 234 -41.82 -9.02 -27.88
N ARG A 235 -41.00 -8.16 -27.26
CA ARG A 235 -41.38 -6.80 -26.83
C ARG A 235 -40.91 -5.68 -27.77
N GLY A 236 -40.04 -5.99 -28.74
CA GLY A 236 -39.36 -4.99 -29.56
C GLY A 236 -38.24 -4.25 -28.81
N GLN A 237 -37.31 -3.64 -29.55
CA GLN A 237 -36.10 -2.99 -28.98
C GLN A 237 -36.35 -1.64 -28.32
N ASP A 238 -37.55 -1.06 -28.46
CA ASP A 238 -37.77 0.35 -28.08
C ASP A 238 -37.81 0.60 -26.57
N ASP A 239 -38.09 -0.42 -25.76
CA ASP A 239 -38.25 -0.31 -24.30
C ASP A 239 -37.06 -0.86 -23.50
N VAL A 240 -36.02 -1.33 -24.20
CA VAL A 240 -34.87 -2.01 -23.61
C VAL A 240 -33.56 -1.32 -24.02
N ILE A 241 -32.73 -0.98 -23.04
CA ILE A 241 -31.38 -0.48 -23.26
C ILE A 241 -30.40 -1.60 -22.97
N LEU A 242 -29.66 -2.02 -23.98
CA LEU A 242 -28.58 -2.98 -23.83
C LEU A 242 -27.25 -2.25 -23.76
N ALA A 243 -26.52 -2.39 -22.65
CA ALA A 243 -25.27 -1.69 -22.41
C ALA A 243 -24.07 -2.65 -22.32
N ASP A 244 -23.08 -2.42 -23.18
CA ASP A 244 -21.77 -3.07 -23.16
C ASP A 244 -20.83 -2.30 -22.23
N VAL A 245 -20.36 -2.95 -21.16
CA VAL A 245 -19.49 -2.34 -20.13
C VAL A 245 -18.11 -3.01 -20.11
N ARG A 246 -17.71 -3.65 -21.22
CA ARG A 246 -16.38 -4.24 -21.37
C ARG A 246 -15.29 -3.17 -21.27
N SER A 247 -14.21 -3.51 -20.56
CA SER A 247 -13.06 -2.61 -20.39
C SER A 247 -12.26 -2.42 -21.67
N HIS A 248 -11.43 -1.37 -21.71
CA HIS A 248 -10.76 -0.91 -22.92
C HIS A 248 -9.88 -1.98 -23.61
N GLY A 249 -9.38 -2.98 -22.88
CA GLY A 249 -8.59 -4.09 -23.44
C GLY A 249 -9.40 -5.22 -24.09
N TYR A 250 -10.73 -5.21 -23.96
CA TYR A 250 -11.65 -6.15 -24.62
C TYR A 250 -12.56 -5.45 -25.65
N TYR A 251 -12.43 -4.13 -25.79
CA TYR A 251 -13.16 -3.31 -26.74
C TYR A 251 -12.23 -2.93 -27.90
N ASP A 252 -11.98 -3.88 -28.80
CA ASP A 252 -11.27 -3.64 -30.05
C ASP A 252 -12.25 -3.38 -31.19
N ASN A 253 -11.85 -2.63 -32.22
CA ASN A 253 -12.70 -2.30 -33.38
C ASN A 253 -13.23 -3.52 -34.16
N GLY A 254 -12.69 -4.73 -33.91
CA GLY A 254 -13.16 -6.00 -34.48
C GLY A 254 -13.94 -6.90 -33.52
N ALA A 255 -14.18 -6.46 -32.29
CA ALA A 255 -14.88 -7.27 -31.29
C ALA A 255 -16.38 -7.38 -31.63
N ALA A 256 -16.89 -8.60 -31.68
CA ALA A 256 -18.33 -8.84 -31.82
C ALA A 256 -19.07 -8.19 -30.64
N ARG A 257 -20.23 -7.60 -30.94
CA ARG A 257 -21.13 -6.96 -29.98
C ARG A 257 -22.56 -7.40 -30.24
N ILE A 258 -23.40 -7.34 -29.21
CA ILE A 258 -24.82 -7.59 -29.37
C ILE A 258 -25.41 -6.42 -30.17
N ALA A 259 -26.18 -6.74 -31.21
CA ALA A 259 -26.77 -5.72 -32.08
C ALA A 259 -27.69 -4.78 -31.28
N GLY A 260 -27.54 -3.47 -31.50
CA GLY A 260 -28.31 -2.45 -30.78
C GLY A 260 -27.75 -2.05 -29.40
N SER A 261 -26.62 -2.63 -28.96
CA SER A 261 -26.04 -2.23 -27.66
C SER A 261 -25.32 -0.88 -27.72
N ILE A 262 -25.54 -0.04 -26.71
CA ILE A 262 -24.73 1.15 -26.43
C ILE A 262 -23.47 0.76 -25.66
N ARG A 263 -22.39 1.52 -25.84
CA ARG A 263 -21.19 1.38 -25.01
C ARG A 263 -21.34 2.27 -23.79
N LEU A 264 -21.15 1.71 -22.60
CA LEU A 264 -20.97 2.49 -21.38
C LEU A 264 -19.54 2.34 -20.88
N GLU A 265 -18.79 3.43 -20.83
CA GLU A 265 -17.39 3.37 -20.42
C GLU A 265 -17.29 3.29 -18.89
N PRO A 266 -16.67 2.25 -18.29
CA PRO A 266 -16.61 2.08 -16.84
C PRO A 266 -16.01 3.28 -16.10
N ASN A 267 -15.10 4.00 -16.76
CA ASN A 267 -14.42 5.18 -16.22
C ASN A 267 -15.26 6.46 -16.26
N ARG A 268 -16.33 6.51 -17.07
CA ARG A 268 -17.26 7.64 -17.21
C ARG A 268 -18.70 7.27 -16.86
N LEU A 269 -18.90 6.12 -16.21
CA LEU A 269 -20.20 5.54 -15.94
C LEU A 269 -21.14 6.51 -15.22
N GLU A 270 -20.66 7.27 -14.22
CA GLU A 270 -21.49 8.24 -13.48
C GLU A 270 -22.00 9.41 -14.33
N GLU A 271 -21.26 9.80 -15.37
CA GLU A 271 -21.68 10.87 -16.30
C GLU A 271 -22.65 10.31 -17.34
N GLU A 272 -22.35 9.14 -17.89
CA GLU A 272 -23.18 8.48 -18.90
C GLU A 272 -24.51 7.95 -18.31
N LEU A 273 -24.54 7.53 -17.04
CA LEU A 273 -25.76 7.13 -16.35
C LEU A 273 -26.78 8.27 -16.22
N LYS A 274 -26.33 9.54 -16.20
CA LYS A 274 -27.23 10.70 -16.08
C LYS A 274 -28.00 10.98 -17.37
N THR A 275 -27.47 10.54 -18.51
CA THR A 275 -28.07 10.79 -19.83
C THR A 275 -29.01 9.68 -20.26
N LEU A 276 -29.06 8.56 -19.52
CA LEU A 276 -29.92 7.43 -19.85
C LEU A 276 -31.39 7.68 -19.43
N PRO A 277 -32.36 7.27 -20.29
CA PRO A 277 -33.77 7.22 -19.93
C PRO A 277 -33.99 6.35 -18.68
N LYS A 278 -34.74 6.84 -17.70
CA LYS A 278 -35.02 6.12 -16.43
C LYS A 278 -36.29 5.25 -16.50
N ASP A 279 -37.03 5.38 -17.59
CA ASP A 279 -38.28 4.69 -17.90
C ASP A 279 -38.07 3.34 -18.60
N LYS A 280 -36.84 3.03 -19.04
CA LYS A 280 -36.51 1.81 -19.78
C LYS A 280 -35.75 0.79 -18.94
N ASP A 281 -35.92 -0.49 -19.26
CA ASP A 281 -35.16 -1.56 -18.63
C ASP A 281 -33.71 -1.56 -19.15
N ILE A 282 -32.73 -1.45 -18.24
CA ILE A 282 -31.30 -1.45 -18.58
C ILE A 282 -30.70 -2.82 -18.31
N TYR A 283 -30.24 -3.48 -19.36
CA TYR A 283 -29.49 -4.74 -19.29
C TYR A 283 -28.02 -4.48 -19.54
N VAL A 284 -27.19 -4.92 -18.61
CA VAL A 284 -25.75 -4.67 -18.63
C VAL A 284 -25.04 -5.99 -18.89
N TYR A 285 -24.11 -6.01 -19.84
CA TYR A 285 -23.29 -7.18 -20.11
C TYR A 285 -21.79 -6.84 -20.13
N CYS A 286 -21.00 -7.81 -19.69
CA CYS A 286 -19.54 -7.82 -19.74
C CYS A 286 -19.07 -9.21 -20.22
N THR A 287 -17.76 -9.41 -20.29
CA THR A 287 -17.12 -10.67 -20.72
C THR A 287 -17.35 -11.81 -19.73
#